data_AF-A0A4R8EP51-F1
#
_entry.id   AF-A0A4R8EP51-F1
#
_cell.length_a   1.000
_cell.length_b   1.000
_cell.length_c   1.000
_cell.angle_alpha   90.00
_cell.angle_beta   90.00
_cell.angle_gamma   90.00
#
_symmetry.space_group_name_H-M   'P 1'
#
loop_
_entity.id
_entity.type
_entity.pdbx_description
1 polymer ?
#
loop_
_entity_poly.entity_id
_entity_poly.type
_entity_poly.pdbx_seq_one_letter_code
_entity_poly.pdbx_strand_id
1 'polypeptide(L)'
;MAENNYTFPHTIFTEYDKVHNVGVFTEITNHIYTEQTDYQRIDIYETPTFGKLFSLDGVIMTRDSDEFVYHEMISHVPLFIHPDPKKVLVIGGGDGGTVREVLKHDSVEKVVLCELDKKVVEAALNYLPNISYELKNPKVELVYEDGSKFVSQFKDEFDAILIDSTDPTEGEGGLLFTEEFYHNCFEALKENGVFSAQTEEPFLKKEWMIRAYKRITNTFNVARLYMGYVPQYMPGTWTWTFASKNLDPIKDFDPEKVREFNKELKYYDEEVHVASFSLPVFVKKLIS
;
A
#
# COMPACT_ATOMS: atom_id res chain seq x y z
N MET A 1 -28.86 7.02 -32.94
CA MET A 1 -27.56 6.35 -33.11
C MET A 1 -26.56 7.46 -33.34
N ALA A 2 -25.84 7.88 -32.30
CA ALA A 2 -24.83 8.92 -32.45
C ALA A 2 -23.63 8.33 -33.18
N GLU A 3 -23.09 9.07 -34.14
CA GLU A 3 -21.90 8.72 -34.90
C GLU A 3 -20.73 8.50 -33.94
N ASN A 4 -20.35 7.24 -33.74
CA ASN A 4 -19.09 6.89 -33.08
C ASN A 4 -17.95 7.30 -34.03
N ASN A 5 -17.45 8.53 -33.89
CA ASN A 5 -16.15 8.88 -34.42
C ASN A 5 -15.11 8.07 -33.65
N TYR A 6 -14.72 6.92 -34.21
CA TYR A 6 -13.58 6.11 -33.76
C TYR A 6 -12.27 6.84 -34.08
N THR A 7 -12.02 7.98 -33.44
CA THR A 7 -10.68 8.57 -33.42
C THR A 7 -9.92 7.91 -32.28
N PHE A 8 -8.83 7.23 -32.61
CA PHE A 8 -7.93 6.69 -31.60
C PHE A 8 -7.31 7.84 -30.79
N PRO A 9 -7.17 7.70 -29.47
CA PRO A 9 -6.51 8.72 -28.67
C PRO A 9 -5.07 8.90 -29.14
N HIS A 10 -4.65 10.16 -29.29
CA HIS A 10 -3.30 10.50 -29.70
C HIS A 10 -2.31 10.52 -28.53
N THR A 11 -2.81 10.46 -27.29
CA THR A 11 -2.00 10.53 -26.09
C THR A 11 -2.39 9.38 -25.15
N ILE A 12 -1.42 8.52 -24.90
CA ILE A 12 -1.57 7.32 -24.06
C ILE A 12 -0.50 7.32 -22.98
N PHE A 13 -0.90 6.94 -21.78
CA PHE A 13 0.03 6.50 -20.75
C PHE A 13 0.29 5.01 -20.95
N THR A 14 1.54 4.59 -20.83
CA THR A 14 1.94 3.17 -20.90
C THR A 14 2.81 2.85 -19.70
N GLU A 15 2.36 1.91 -18.88
CA GLU A 15 3.22 1.23 -17.92
C GLU A 15 3.76 -0.04 -18.60
N TYR A 16 5.07 -0.24 -18.56
CA TYR A 16 5.73 -1.32 -19.28
C TYR A 16 6.71 -2.08 -18.39
N ASP A 17 6.41 -3.36 -18.10
CA ASP A 17 7.37 -4.27 -17.50
C ASP A 17 8.34 -4.75 -18.57
N LYS A 18 9.53 -4.15 -18.57
CA LYS A 18 10.61 -4.47 -19.50
C LYS A 18 11.20 -5.87 -19.32
N VAL A 19 11.15 -6.44 -18.11
CA VAL A 19 11.69 -7.78 -17.84
C VAL A 19 10.82 -8.84 -18.51
N HIS A 20 9.50 -8.66 -18.43
CA HIS A 20 8.53 -9.63 -18.92
C HIS A 20 7.96 -9.29 -20.31
N ASN A 21 8.23 -8.09 -20.82
CA ASN A 21 7.71 -7.57 -22.09
C ASN A 21 6.17 -7.55 -22.13
N VAL A 22 5.57 -7.08 -21.04
CA VAL A 22 4.13 -6.89 -20.89
C VAL A 22 3.87 -5.49 -20.34
N GLY A 23 2.64 -5.02 -20.45
CA GLY A 23 2.29 -3.69 -19.95
C GLY A 23 0.81 -3.41 -20.07
N VAL A 24 0.41 -2.28 -19.49
CA VAL A 24 -0.94 -1.74 -19.57
C VAL A 24 -0.87 -0.35 -20.17
N PHE A 25 -1.91 0.02 -20.92
CA PHE A 25 -2.03 1.37 -21.47
C PHE A 25 -3.40 1.94 -21.17
N THR A 26 -3.46 3.26 -21.03
CA THR A 26 -4.71 4.00 -20.91
C THR A 26 -4.62 5.33 -21.63
N GLU A 27 -5.78 5.84 -22.06
CA GLU A 27 -5.88 7.18 -22.64
C GLU A 27 -5.64 8.24 -21.56
N ILE A 28 -4.91 9.30 -21.91
CA ILE A 28 -4.78 10.48 -21.08
C ILE A 28 -5.43 11.68 -21.78
N THR A 29 -6.25 12.43 -21.05
CA THR A 29 -6.87 13.66 -21.52
C THR A 29 -5.99 14.87 -21.26
N ASN A 30 -5.27 14.88 -20.14
CA ASN A 30 -4.37 15.97 -19.79
C ASN A 30 -3.17 15.48 -18.97
N HIS A 31 -2.07 16.22 -19.07
CA HIS A 31 -0.90 16.06 -18.20
C HIS A 31 -0.94 17.16 -17.14
N ILE A 32 -1.24 16.79 -15.90
CA ILE A 32 -1.50 17.75 -14.81
C ILE A 32 -0.17 18.26 -14.23
N TYR A 33 0.78 17.38 -14.02
CA TYR A 33 2.03 17.69 -13.34
C TYR A 33 3.14 16.70 -13.69
N THR A 34 4.37 17.21 -13.80
CA THR A 34 5.62 16.44 -13.86
C THR A 34 6.68 17.11 -13.02
N GLU A 35 7.40 16.32 -12.25
CA GLU A 35 8.63 16.77 -11.60
C GLU A 35 9.64 15.60 -11.55
N GLN A 36 10.90 15.88 -11.90
CA GLN A 36 12.00 14.95 -11.65
C GLN A 36 12.64 15.34 -10.32
N THR A 37 12.70 14.40 -9.39
CA THR A 37 13.35 14.57 -8.08
C THR A 37 14.70 13.87 -8.08
N ASP A 38 15.44 13.99 -6.98
CA ASP A 38 16.69 13.24 -6.76
C ASP A 38 16.45 11.72 -6.64
N TYR A 39 15.20 11.30 -6.41
CA TYR A 39 14.82 9.91 -6.19
C TYR A 39 14.16 9.28 -7.43
N GLN A 40 13.23 10.00 -8.06
CA GLN A 40 12.32 9.45 -9.07
C GLN A 40 11.62 10.54 -9.88
N ARG A 41 10.97 10.15 -10.97
CA ARG A 41 10.09 11.00 -11.75
C ARG A 41 8.65 10.86 -11.26
N ILE A 42 8.02 11.99 -10.94
CA ILE A 42 6.61 12.10 -10.59
C ILE A 42 5.85 12.56 -11.83
N ASP A 43 4.78 11.85 -12.20
CA ASP A 43 3.81 12.33 -13.17
C ASP A 43 2.37 12.14 -12.66
N ILE A 44 1.51 13.12 -12.93
CA ILE A 44 0.08 13.04 -12.65
C ILE A 44 -0.68 13.42 -13.93
N TYR A 45 -1.59 12.55 -14.33
CA TYR A 45 -2.40 12.68 -15.53
C TYR A 45 -3.88 12.73 -15.19
N GLU A 46 -4.68 13.27 -16.10
CA GLU A 46 -6.12 13.07 -16.10
C GLU A 46 -6.48 12.01 -17.14
N THR A 47 -7.36 11.08 -16.77
CA THR A 47 -7.85 10.01 -17.64
C THR A 47 -9.38 10.10 -17.75
N PRO A 48 -9.97 9.69 -18.89
CA PRO A 48 -11.43 9.76 -19.06
C PRO A 48 -12.18 8.72 -18.21
N THR A 49 -11.53 7.60 -17.88
CA THR A 49 -12.16 6.46 -17.19
C THR A 49 -11.83 6.41 -15.70
N PHE A 50 -10.58 6.68 -15.34
CA PHE A 50 -10.06 6.38 -13.99
C PHE A 50 -9.85 7.63 -13.12
N GLY A 51 -10.22 8.81 -13.61
CA GLY A 51 -9.93 10.09 -12.95
C GLY A 51 -8.45 10.42 -13.04
N LYS A 52 -7.88 10.97 -11.95
CA LYS A 52 -6.44 11.24 -11.90
C LYS A 52 -5.65 9.94 -11.79
N LEU A 53 -4.60 9.82 -12.59
CA LEU A 53 -3.61 8.75 -12.54
C LEU A 53 -2.29 9.34 -12.05
N PHE A 54 -1.77 8.81 -10.95
CA PHE A 54 -0.46 9.14 -10.40
C PHE A 54 0.51 8.00 -10.69
N SER A 55 1.68 8.34 -11.22
CA SER A 55 2.76 7.39 -11.49
C SER A 55 4.10 7.88 -10.98
N LEU A 56 4.95 6.93 -10.57
CA LEU A 56 6.36 7.13 -10.26
C LEU A 56 7.19 6.31 -11.24
N ASP A 57 8.17 6.96 -11.89
CA ASP A 57 9.05 6.35 -12.92
C ASP A 57 8.32 5.59 -14.04
N GLY A 58 7.06 5.98 -14.30
CA GLY A 58 6.21 5.36 -15.33
C GLY A 58 5.44 4.12 -14.87
N VAL A 59 5.49 3.79 -13.57
CA VAL A 59 4.67 2.75 -12.92
C VAL A 59 3.46 3.41 -12.26
N ILE A 60 2.26 2.88 -12.49
CA ILE A 60 1.04 3.41 -11.85
C ILE A 60 1.15 3.17 -10.34
N MET A 61 0.91 4.22 -9.55
CA MET A 61 0.80 4.14 -8.10
C MET A 61 -0.67 4.18 -7.68
N THR A 62 -1.41 5.19 -8.14
CA THR A 62 -2.84 5.32 -7.81
C THR A 62 -3.68 5.85 -8.96
N ARG A 63 -4.96 5.48 -8.93
CA ARG A 63 -6.02 6.13 -9.71
C ARG A 63 -7.22 6.41 -8.82
N ASP A 64 -7.87 7.56 -9.02
CA ASP A 64 -9.05 7.98 -8.24
C ASP A 64 -10.14 6.88 -8.21
N SER A 65 -10.30 6.14 -9.30
CA SER A 65 -11.37 5.16 -9.46
C SER A 65 -11.26 3.91 -8.60
N ASP A 66 -10.05 3.50 -8.19
CA ASP A 66 -9.82 2.15 -7.64
C ASP A 66 -8.69 2.04 -6.60
N GLU A 67 -7.98 3.13 -6.27
CA GLU A 67 -6.97 3.16 -5.19
C GLU A 67 -7.50 2.60 -3.86
N PHE A 68 -8.80 2.78 -3.59
CA PHE A 68 -9.44 2.37 -2.34
C PHE A 68 -9.28 0.87 -2.07
N VAL A 69 -9.18 0.04 -3.12
CA VAL A 69 -9.02 -1.40 -2.96
C VAL A 69 -7.70 -1.73 -2.28
N TYR A 70 -6.62 -1.06 -2.70
CA TYR A 70 -5.31 -1.28 -2.13
C TYR A 70 -5.21 -0.70 -0.72
N HIS A 71 -5.64 0.56 -0.54
CA HIS A 71 -5.51 1.27 0.74
C HIS A 71 -6.38 0.68 1.84
N GLU A 72 -7.60 0.25 1.53
CA GLU A 72 -8.46 -0.41 2.52
C GLU A 72 -7.86 -1.74 2.96
N MET A 73 -7.34 -2.55 2.02
CA MET A 73 -6.76 -3.85 2.35
C MET A 73 -5.48 -3.74 3.19
N ILE A 74 -4.53 -2.88 2.79
CA ILE A 74 -3.26 -2.75 3.53
C ILE A 74 -3.46 -2.20 4.95
N SER A 75 -4.49 -1.37 5.15
CA SER A 75 -4.77 -0.66 6.41
C SER A 75 -5.72 -1.43 7.31
N HIS A 76 -6.86 -1.87 6.80
CA HIS A 76 -7.92 -2.42 7.64
C HIS A 76 -7.66 -3.86 8.06
N VAL A 77 -6.96 -4.67 7.25
CA VAL A 77 -6.55 -6.02 7.66
C VAL A 77 -5.79 -5.99 8.98
N PRO A 78 -4.68 -5.25 9.14
CA PRO A 78 -3.98 -5.22 10.43
C PRO A 78 -4.74 -4.45 11.52
N LEU A 79 -5.39 -3.32 11.21
CA LEU A 79 -5.98 -2.46 12.24
C LEU A 79 -7.19 -3.08 12.94
N PHE A 80 -8.01 -3.87 12.24
CA PHE A 80 -9.12 -4.59 12.89
C PHE A 80 -8.66 -5.77 13.77
N ILE A 81 -7.44 -6.27 13.56
CA ILE A 81 -6.82 -7.30 14.42
C ILE A 81 -6.25 -6.67 15.69
N HIS A 82 -5.67 -5.47 15.60
CA HIS A 82 -5.15 -4.80 16.79
C HIS A 82 -6.30 -4.46 17.77
N PRO A 83 -6.14 -4.70 19.09
CA PRO A 83 -7.22 -4.48 20.05
C PRO A 83 -7.64 -3.01 20.18
N ASP A 84 -6.68 -2.09 20.19
CA ASP A 84 -6.88 -0.64 20.35
C ASP A 84 -5.71 0.15 19.73
N PRO A 85 -5.62 0.29 18.39
CA PRO A 85 -4.45 0.91 17.75
C PRO A 85 -4.45 2.43 17.96
N LYS A 86 -3.36 2.98 18.52
CA LYS A 86 -3.23 4.42 18.85
C LYS A 86 -2.15 5.13 18.07
N LYS A 87 -0.97 4.53 17.96
CA LYS A 87 0.18 5.09 17.25
C LYS A 87 0.55 4.19 16.07
N VAL A 88 0.36 4.72 14.86
CA VAL A 88 0.59 3.99 13.60
C VAL A 88 1.73 4.64 12.84
N LEU A 89 2.64 3.81 12.31
CA LEU A 89 3.67 4.22 11.35
C LEU A 89 3.29 3.72 9.96
N VAL A 90 3.31 4.61 8.98
CA VAL A 90 3.23 4.29 7.56
C VAL A 90 4.58 4.64 6.95
N ILE A 91 5.23 3.68 6.28
CA ILE A 91 6.49 3.89 5.57
C ILE A 91 6.21 3.80 4.07
N GLY A 92 6.61 4.84 3.31
CA GLY A 92 6.14 5.07 1.95
C GLY A 92 4.78 5.77 1.95
N GLY A 93 3.88 5.44 1.02
CA GLY A 93 2.49 5.91 1.01
C GLY A 93 2.35 7.43 0.92
N GLY A 94 3.29 8.11 0.24
CA GLY A 94 3.34 9.56 0.13
C GLY A 94 2.12 10.20 -0.56
N ASP A 95 1.28 9.42 -1.23
CA ASP A 95 -0.01 9.84 -1.79
C ASP A 95 -1.07 10.10 -0.69
N GLY A 96 -0.93 9.42 0.46
CA GLY A 96 -1.74 9.57 1.66
C GLY A 96 -2.94 8.63 1.78
N GLY A 97 -3.15 7.71 0.83
CA GLY A 97 -4.30 6.80 0.85
C GLY A 97 -4.32 5.90 2.07
N THR A 98 -3.18 5.29 2.41
CA THR A 98 -3.03 4.49 3.63
C THR A 98 -3.29 5.33 4.89
N VAL A 99 -2.78 6.56 4.97
CA VAL A 99 -3.03 7.47 6.12
C VAL A 99 -4.51 7.80 6.27
N ARG A 100 -5.20 8.06 5.15
CA ARG A 100 -6.65 8.30 5.12
C ARG A 100 -7.42 7.14 5.73
N GLU A 101 -7.09 5.91 5.36
CA GLU A 101 -7.74 4.70 5.87
C GLU A 101 -7.40 4.44 7.34
N VAL A 102 -6.15 4.67 7.76
CA VAL A 102 -5.76 4.57 9.17
C VAL A 102 -6.58 5.52 10.05
N LEU A 103 -6.78 6.77 9.60
CA LEU A 103 -7.51 7.80 10.36
C LEU A 103 -9.03 7.56 10.45
N LYS A 104 -9.58 6.59 9.70
CA LYS A 104 -10.96 6.12 9.91
C LYS A 104 -11.14 5.42 11.27
N HIS A 105 -10.07 4.88 11.85
CA HIS A 105 -10.09 4.22 13.16
C HIS A 105 -10.03 5.26 14.28
N ASP A 106 -11.16 5.50 14.97
CA ASP A 106 -11.30 6.58 15.96
C ASP A 106 -10.31 6.45 17.15
N SER A 107 -9.83 5.24 17.45
CA SER A 107 -8.79 4.98 18.48
C SER A 107 -7.42 5.56 18.15
N VAL A 108 -7.15 5.84 16.87
CA VAL A 108 -5.85 6.34 16.43
C VAL A 108 -5.65 7.75 16.96
N GLU A 109 -4.59 7.92 17.75
CA GLU A 109 -4.18 9.19 18.36
C GLU A 109 -3.08 9.87 17.53
N LYS A 110 -2.25 9.09 16.82
CA LYS A 110 -1.12 9.58 16.03
C LYS A 110 -0.84 8.68 14.81
N VAL A 111 -0.62 9.30 13.66
CA VAL A 111 -0.08 8.65 12.47
C VAL A 111 1.22 9.33 12.08
N VAL A 112 2.29 8.56 11.93
CA VAL A 112 3.55 9.02 11.37
C VAL A 112 3.64 8.50 9.94
N LEU A 113 3.75 9.41 8.97
CA LEU A 113 4.03 9.07 7.58
C LEU A 113 5.49 9.36 7.30
N CYS A 114 6.28 8.31 7.10
CA CYS A 114 7.69 8.39 6.73
C CYS A 114 7.83 8.15 5.22
N GLU A 115 7.93 9.24 4.46
CA GLU A 115 8.09 9.22 3.01
C GLU A 115 9.48 9.72 2.65
N LEU A 116 10.22 9.00 1.81
CA LEU A 116 11.57 9.36 1.41
C LEU A 116 11.56 10.66 0.58
N ASP A 117 10.64 10.76 -0.36
CA ASP A 117 10.58 11.86 -1.31
C ASP A 117 9.48 12.86 -0.94
N LYS A 118 9.90 13.95 -0.29
CA LYS A 118 9.04 15.08 0.08
C LYS A 118 8.21 15.62 -1.10
N LYS A 119 8.71 15.53 -2.33
CA LYS A 119 7.99 16.02 -3.51
C LYS A 119 6.78 15.17 -3.86
N VAL A 120 6.79 13.87 -3.52
CA VAL A 120 5.61 13.01 -3.67
C VAL A 120 4.47 13.53 -2.80
N VAL A 121 4.74 13.83 -1.52
CA VAL A 121 3.73 14.38 -0.60
C VAL A 121 3.23 15.75 -1.04
N GLU A 122 4.14 16.64 -1.48
CA GLU A 122 3.76 17.95 -2.02
C GLU A 122 2.87 17.83 -3.26
N ALA A 123 3.21 16.92 -4.19
CA ALA A 123 2.42 16.67 -5.39
C ALA A 123 1.05 16.09 -5.03
N ALA A 124 0.99 15.12 -4.12
CA ALA A 124 -0.25 14.51 -3.66
C ALA A 124 -1.20 15.54 -3.02
N LEU A 125 -0.70 16.42 -2.15
CA LEU A 125 -1.47 17.48 -1.51
C LEU A 125 -2.05 18.51 -2.49
N ASN A 126 -1.35 18.76 -3.60
CA ASN A 126 -1.74 19.75 -4.60
C ASN A 126 -2.64 19.18 -5.69
N TYR A 127 -2.40 17.92 -6.09
CA TYR A 127 -2.99 17.35 -7.29
C TYR A 127 -3.82 16.10 -7.05
N LEU A 128 -3.72 15.41 -5.90
CA LEU A 128 -4.50 14.21 -5.55
C LEU A 128 -5.44 14.44 -4.35
N PRO A 129 -6.31 15.47 -4.37
CA PRO A 129 -7.08 15.88 -3.19
C PRO A 129 -8.10 14.84 -2.69
N ASN A 130 -8.48 13.86 -3.52
CA ASN A 130 -9.38 12.77 -3.10
C ASN A 130 -8.67 11.71 -2.23
N ILE A 131 -7.34 11.69 -2.28
CA ILE A 131 -6.50 10.71 -1.59
C ILE A 131 -5.80 11.37 -0.41
N SER A 132 -5.15 12.51 -0.64
CA SER A 132 -4.21 13.14 0.30
C SER A 132 -4.85 14.04 1.35
N TYR A 133 -6.19 14.19 1.38
CA TYR A 133 -6.84 15.22 2.20
C TYR A 133 -6.59 15.08 3.70
N GLU A 134 -6.40 13.86 4.19
CA GLU A 134 -6.08 13.60 5.61
C GLU A 134 -4.62 13.89 5.98
N LEU A 135 -3.71 14.12 5.03
CA LEU A 135 -2.31 14.45 5.35
C LEU A 135 -2.16 15.80 6.08
N LYS A 136 -3.21 16.63 6.08
CA LYS A 136 -3.28 17.89 6.85
C LYS A 136 -3.92 17.72 8.23
N ASN A 137 -4.33 16.51 8.61
CA ASN A 137 -4.95 16.23 9.90
C ASN A 137 -3.94 16.46 11.04
N PRO A 138 -4.32 17.08 12.18
CA PRO A 138 -3.41 17.32 13.30
C PRO A 138 -2.85 16.05 13.95
N LYS A 139 -3.46 14.88 13.70
CA LYS A 139 -2.93 13.58 14.13
C LYS A 139 -1.77 13.08 13.26
N VAL A 140 -1.53 13.69 12.10
CA VAL A 140 -0.50 13.26 11.14
C VAL A 140 0.81 14.01 11.40
N GLU A 141 1.91 13.27 11.41
CA GLU A 141 3.26 13.79 11.35
C GLU A 141 3.95 13.29 10.10
N LEU A 142 4.36 14.23 9.26
CA LEU A 142 5.10 13.96 8.03
C LEU A 142 6.59 13.98 8.35
N VAL A 143 7.25 12.86 8.09
CA VAL A 143 8.70 12.68 8.22
C VAL A 143 9.26 12.42 6.82
N TYR A 144 10.29 13.17 6.45
CA TYR A 144 10.96 13.03 5.16
C TYR A 144 12.32 12.39 5.33
N GLU A 145 12.35 11.05 5.40
CA GLU A 145 13.56 10.26 5.68
C GLU A 145 13.43 8.85 5.08
N ASP A 146 14.57 8.18 4.88
CA ASP A 146 14.64 6.74 4.61
C ASP A 146 13.93 5.96 5.74
N GLY A 147 12.88 5.21 5.38
CA GLY A 147 12.06 4.47 6.32
C GLY A 147 12.80 3.37 7.08
N SER A 148 13.82 2.75 6.48
CA SER A 148 14.66 1.74 7.13
C SER A 148 15.52 2.38 8.22
N LYS A 149 16.11 3.53 7.93
CA LYS A 149 16.85 4.32 8.91
C LYS A 149 15.93 4.85 10.01
N PHE A 150 14.75 5.37 9.65
CA PHE A 150 13.81 5.94 10.61
C PHE A 150 13.31 4.90 11.61
N VAL A 151 12.83 3.74 11.15
CA VAL A 151 12.26 2.71 12.03
C VAL A 151 13.29 2.12 13.00
N SER A 152 14.57 2.06 12.60
CA SER A 152 15.67 1.56 13.45
C SER A 152 15.91 2.37 14.74
N GLN A 153 15.36 3.58 14.83
CA GLN A 153 15.52 4.48 15.98
C GLN A 153 14.55 4.16 17.12
N PHE A 154 13.57 3.28 16.90
CA PHE A 154 12.48 3.03 17.82
C PHE A 154 12.48 1.60 18.36
N LYS A 155 12.00 1.44 19.60
CA LYS A 155 11.69 0.16 20.23
C LYS A 155 10.39 0.30 21.02
N ASP A 156 9.49 -0.67 20.92
CA ASP A 156 8.23 -0.71 21.68
C ASP A 156 7.39 0.58 21.56
N GLU A 157 7.32 1.15 20.36
CA GLU A 157 6.75 2.49 20.12
C GLU A 157 5.40 2.46 19.38
N PHE A 158 5.26 1.59 18.37
CA PHE A 158 4.12 1.59 17.45
C PHE A 158 3.16 0.43 17.71
N ASP A 159 1.86 0.72 17.62
CA ASP A 159 0.80 -0.30 17.67
C ASP A 159 0.60 -0.96 16.30
N ALA A 160 0.86 -0.23 15.22
CA ALA A 160 0.88 -0.77 13.86
C ALA A 160 1.99 -0.15 13.01
N ILE A 161 2.59 -0.96 12.14
CA ILE A 161 3.53 -0.52 11.09
C ILE A 161 3.01 -1.03 9.74
N LEU A 162 2.79 -0.11 8.80
CA LEU A 162 2.28 -0.38 7.44
C LEU A 162 3.35 0.01 6.41
N ILE A 163 3.80 -0.94 5.60
CA ILE A 163 4.82 -0.72 4.56
C ILE A 163 4.12 -0.58 3.21
N ASP A 164 3.92 0.67 2.82
CA ASP A 164 3.26 1.10 1.59
C ASP A 164 4.31 1.63 0.61
N SER A 165 5.25 0.77 0.22
CA SER A 165 6.40 1.15 -0.59
C SER A 165 6.20 0.81 -2.07
N THR A 166 6.96 1.50 -2.93
CA THR A 166 7.10 1.16 -4.35
C THR A 166 7.78 -0.19 -4.56
N ASP A 167 7.74 -0.69 -5.80
CA ASP A 167 8.35 -1.95 -6.21
C ASP A 167 9.84 -2.02 -5.81
N PRO A 168 10.32 -3.16 -5.30
CA PRO A 168 11.71 -3.34 -4.88
C PRO A 168 12.74 -3.33 -6.03
N THR A 169 12.32 -3.02 -7.25
CA THR A 169 13.17 -2.99 -8.45
C THR A 169 13.57 -1.60 -8.93
N GLU A 170 13.17 -0.53 -8.24
CA GLU A 170 13.54 0.84 -8.61
C GLU A 170 14.01 1.62 -7.36
N GLY A 171 15.25 2.14 -7.40
CA GLY A 171 15.80 3.01 -6.36
C GLY A 171 16.08 2.37 -4.98
N GLU A 172 15.95 3.18 -3.93
CA GLU A 172 16.26 2.82 -2.53
C GLU A 172 15.25 1.83 -1.91
N GLY A 173 14.15 1.50 -2.61
CA GLY A 173 13.10 0.59 -2.15
C GLY A 173 13.61 -0.77 -1.68
N GLY A 174 14.72 -1.27 -2.22
CA GLY A 174 15.34 -2.52 -1.79
C GLY A 174 15.75 -2.59 -0.31
N LEU A 175 16.00 -1.44 0.34
CA LEU A 175 16.33 -1.39 1.78
C LEU A 175 15.15 -1.80 2.67
N LEU A 176 13.92 -1.53 2.22
CA LEU A 176 12.66 -1.88 2.90
C LEU A 176 12.30 -3.36 2.77
N PHE A 177 13.13 -4.16 2.10
CA PHE A 177 12.88 -5.60 1.92
C PHE A 177 13.93 -6.47 2.61
N THR A 178 14.85 -5.91 3.39
CA THR A 178 15.91 -6.66 4.07
C THR A 178 15.43 -7.35 5.35
N GLU A 179 16.11 -8.42 5.77
CA GLU A 179 15.80 -9.08 7.05
C GLU A 179 16.07 -8.17 8.26
N GLU A 180 17.12 -7.35 8.17
CA GLU A 180 17.42 -6.31 9.17
C GLU A 180 16.28 -5.29 9.28
N PHE A 181 15.75 -4.82 8.15
CA PHE A 181 14.59 -3.91 8.15
C PHE A 181 13.37 -4.51 8.85
N TYR A 182 13.00 -5.75 8.51
CA TYR A 182 11.87 -6.41 9.17
C TYR A 182 12.13 -6.63 10.67
N HIS A 183 13.37 -6.94 11.06
CA HIS A 183 13.74 -7.03 12.48
C HIS A 183 13.60 -5.68 13.20
N ASN A 184 14.03 -4.58 12.57
CA ASN A 184 13.84 -3.24 13.12
C ASN A 184 12.34 -2.90 13.27
N CYS A 185 11.49 -3.30 12.31
CA CYS A 185 10.04 -3.16 12.44
C CYS A 185 9.49 -3.98 13.62
N PHE A 186 9.95 -5.22 13.81
CA PHE A 186 9.57 -6.06 14.94
C PHE A 186 9.93 -5.44 16.29
N GLU A 187 11.14 -4.88 16.40
CA GLU A 187 11.61 -4.20 17.61
C GLU A 187 10.83 -2.90 17.88
N ALA A 188 10.50 -2.14 16.84
CA ALA A 188 9.75 -0.88 16.93
C ALA A 188 8.27 -1.09 17.30
N LEU A 189 7.70 -2.26 17.02
CA LEU A 189 6.34 -2.62 17.41
C LEU A 189 6.22 -2.92 18.90
N LYS A 190 5.07 -2.58 19.49
CA LYS A 190 4.71 -3.02 20.84
C LYS A 190 4.39 -4.50 20.92
N GLU A 191 4.19 -5.02 22.13
CA GLU A 191 3.90 -6.44 22.38
C GLU A 191 2.71 -7.00 21.58
N ASN A 192 1.65 -6.20 21.41
CA ASN A 192 0.47 -6.55 20.59
C ASN A 192 0.52 -5.92 19.19
N GLY A 193 1.68 -5.41 18.79
CA GLY A 193 1.85 -4.68 17.56
C GLY A 193 1.58 -5.54 16.33
N VAL A 194 0.92 -4.94 15.34
CA VAL A 194 0.60 -5.56 14.04
C VAL A 194 1.41 -4.93 12.92
N PHE A 195 1.69 -5.71 11.90
CA PHE A 195 2.46 -5.33 10.73
C PHE A 195 1.71 -5.71 9.46
N SER A 196 1.81 -4.88 8.45
CA SER A 196 1.35 -5.20 7.10
C SER A 196 2.31 -4.59 6.09
N ALA A 197 2.66 -5.35 5.06
CA ALA A 197 3.45 -4.86 3.95
C ALA A 197 2.84 -5.27 2.62
N GLN A 198 2.90 -4.38 1.63
CA GLN A 198 2.72 -4.80 0.24
C GLN A 198 3.84 -5.79 -0.13
N THR A 199 3.50 -6.89 -0.81
CA THR A 199 4.46 -7.93 -1.16
C THR A 199 4.35 -8.38 -2.60
N GLU A 200 4.05 -7.46 -3.51
CA GLU A 200 3.96 -7.70 -4.95
C GLU A 200 2.88 -8.71 -5.36
N GLU A 201 2.81 -9.00 -6.66
CA GLU A 201 1.89 -9.96 -7.25
C GLU A 201 2.53 -11.36 -7.48
N PRO A 202 1.72 -12.45 -7.49
CA PRO A 202 2.22 -13.82 -7.45
C PRO A 202 2.59 -14.45 -8.80
N PHE A 203 2.61 -13.70 -9.91
CA PHE A 203 2.86 -14.20 -11.26
C PHE A 203 4.21 -13.76 -11.84
N LEU A 204 4.37 -12.48 -12.18
CA LEU A 204 5.55 -11.86 -12.80
C LEU A 204 6.61 -11.46 -11.77
N LYS A 205 6.20 -10.98 -10.59
CA LYS A 205 7.04 -10.51 -9.48
C LYS A 205 7.10 -11.52 -8.33
N LYS A 206 6.69 -12.78 -8.57
CA LYS A 206 6.60 -13.83 -7.54
C LYS A 206 7.90 -14.04 -6.76
N GLU A 207 9.07 -13.84 -7.35
CA GLU A 207 10.37 -13.97 -6.67
C GLU A 207 10.53 -12.91 -5.56
N TRP A 208 9.97 -11.71 -5.76
CA TRP A 208 9.92 -10.68 -4.72
C TRP A 208 8.93 -11.05 -3.62
N MET A 209 7.71 -11.45 -3.99
CA MET A 209 6.71 -11.92 -3.02
C MET A 209 7.26 -13.06 -2.13
N ILE A 210 7.89 -14.08 -2.72
CA ILE A 210 8.48 -15.20 -1.98
C ILE A 210 9.59 -14.72 -1.05
N ARG A 211 10.45 -13.81 -1.50
CA ARG A 211 11.55 -13.27 -0.67
C ARG A 211 11.04 -12.44 0.48
N ALA A 212 10.09 -11.53 0.23
CA ALA A 212 9.47 -10.71 1.26
C ALA A 212 8.78 -11.59 2.30
N TYR A 213 7.91 -12.50 1.86
CA TYR A 213 7.18 -13.42 2.74
C TYR A 213 8.12 -14.27 3.60
N LYS A 214 9.20 -14.83 3.02
CA LYS A 214 10.19 -15.62 3.78
C LYS A 214 10.91 -14.78 4.84
N ARG A 215 11.35 -13.57 4.49
CA ARG A 215 12.04 -12.68 5.44
C ARG A 215 11.10 -12.28 6.59
N ILE A 216 9.87 -11.89 6.29
CA ILE A 216 8.87 -11.55 7.30
C ILE A 216 8.56 -12.75 8.21
N THR A 217 8.39 -13.94 7.63
CA THR A 217 8.11 -15.18 8.39
C THR A 217 9.29 -15.60 9.28
N ASN A 218 10.53 -15.29 8.89
CA ASN A 218 11.71 -15.56 9.73
C ASN A 218 11.82 -14.59 10.91
N THR A 219 11.17 -13.42 10.84
CA THR A 219 11.23 -12.37 11.87
C THR A 219 10.07 -12.44 12.84
N PHE A 220 8.85 -12.63 12.36
CA PHE A 220 7.64 -12.55 13.16
C PHE A 220 7.12 -13.94 13.57
N ASN A 221 6.59 -14.05 14.79
CA ASN A 221 6.00 -15.30 15.29
C ASN A 221 4.75 -15.70 14.50
N VAL A 222 3.97 -14.73 14.04
CA VAL A 222 2.82 -14.93 13.16
C VAL A 222 3.04 -14.12 11.89
N ALA A 223 3.01 -14.81 10.74
CA ALA A 223 2.99 -14.20 9.42
C ALA A 223 1.98 -14.93 8.53
N ARG A 224 1.20 -14.19 7.76
CA ARG A 224 0.19 -14.71 6.83
C ARG A 224 0.14 -13.84 5.58
N LEU A 225 0.32 -14.47 4.42
CA LEU A 225 0.07 -13.82 3.14
C LEU A 225 -1.45 -13.73 2.94
N TYR A 226 -1.92 -12.56 2.52
CA TYR A 226 -3.29 -12.35 2.04
C TYR A 226 -3.26 -11.69 0.66
N MET A 227 -4.34 -11.85 -0.10
CA MET A 227 -4.43 -11.34 -1.46
C MET A 227 -5.77 -10.73 -1.78
N GLY A 228 -5.77 -9.86 -2.78
CA GLY A 228 -6.95 -9.19 -3.30
C GLY A 228 -6.80 -8.86 -4.77
N TYR A 229 -7.87 -8.33 -5.36
CA TYR A 229 -7.87 -7.84 -6.73
C TYR A 229 -7.62 -6.34 -6.74
N VAL A 230 -6.48 -5.89 -7.24
CA VAL A 230 -6.13 -4.46 -7.40
C VAL A 230 -6.11 -4.15 -8.90
N PRO A 231 -7.19 -3.58 -9.47
CA PRO A 231 -7.34 -3.48 -10.93
C PRO A 231 -6.27 -2.63 -11.62
N GLN A 232 -5.66 -1.69 -10.91
CA GLN A 232 -4.59 -0.83 -11.42
C GLN A 232 -3.24 -1.51 -11.56
N TYR A 233 -2.95 -2.53 -10.74
CA TYR A 233 -1.65 -3.18 -10.72
C TYR A 233 -1.68 -4.45 -11.55
N MET A 234 -0.85 -4.53 -12.57
CA MET A 234 -0.78 -5.69 -13.46
C MET A 234 -0.29 -6.94 -12.70
N PRO A 235 -0.94 -8.13 -12.82
CA PRO A 235 -2.03 -8.50 -13.75
C PRO A 235 -3.44 -8.29 -13.18
N GLY A 236 -3.58 -7.62 -12.04
CA GLY A 236 -4.83 -7.33 -11.33
C GLY A 236 -4.91 -8.04 -9.98
N THR A 237 -4.03 -9.01 -9.72
CA THR A 237 -3.93 -9.66 -8.39
C THR A 237 -2.81 -9.00 -7.61
N TRP A 238 -3.02 -8.71 -6.34
CA TRP A 238 -1.98 -8.19 -5.46
C TRP A 238 -1.89 -9.00 -4.17
N THR A 239 -0.72 -9.01 -3.55
CA THR A 239 -0.54 -9.64 -2.24
C THR A 239 0.01 -8.65 -1.22
N TRP A 240 -0.34 -8.94 0.02
CA TRP A 240 0.23 -8.31 1.19
C TRP A 240 0.59 -9.39 2.20
N THR A 241 1.49 -9.08 3.11
CA THR A 241 1.82 -9.96 4.23
C THR A 241 1.46 -9.29 5.54
N PHE A 242 0.49 -9.87 6.25
CA PHE A 242 0.22 -9.55 7.64
C PHE A 242 1.26 -10.25 8.52
N ALA A 243 1.73 -9.55 9.56
CA ALA A 243 2.54 -10.17 10.60
C ALA A 243 2.26 -9.56 11.98
N SER A 244 2.58 -10.29 13.04
CA SER A 244 2.47 -9.80 14.41
C SER A 244 3.35 -10.61 15.35
N LYS A 245 3.48 -10.12 16.60
CA LYS A 245 4.17 -10.88 17.66
C LYS A 245 3.32 -12.02 18.18
N ASN A 246 2.00 -11.86 18.27
CA ASN A 246 1.13 -12.79 19.00
C ASN A 246 -0.30 -12.98 18.44
N LEU A 247 -0.74 -12.13 17.51
CA LEU A 247 -2.12 -12.10 16.98
C LEU A 247 -2.21 -12.81 15.63
N ASP A 248 -3.17 -13.73 15.49
CA ASP A 248 -3.49 -14.43 14.23
C ASP A 248 -4.66 -13.75 13.53
N PRO A 249 -4.52 -13.38 12.24
CA PRO A 249 -5.50 -12.56 11.55
C PRO A 249 -6.80 -13.30 11.22
N ILE A 250 -6.87 -14.61 11.47
CA ILE A 250 -8.12 -15.38 11.32
C ILE A 250 -8.70 -15.74 12.68
N LYS A 251 -7.86 -16.16 13.63
CA LYS A 251 -8.35 -16.62 14.94
C LYS A 251 -8.75 -15.49 15.87
N ASP A 252 -8.05 -14.37 15.80
CA ASP A 252 -8.25 -13.20 16.67
C ASP A 252 -9.08 -12.10 16.00
N PHE A 253 -9.58 -12.36 14.78
CA PHE A 253 -10.46 -11.44 14.06
C PHE A 253 -11.87 -11.43 14.67
N ASP A 254 -12.35 -10.25 15.02
CA ASP A 254 -13.72 -10.01 15.47
C ASP A 254 -14.53 -9.32 14.34
N PRO A 255 -15.39 -10.06 13.62
CA PRO A 255 -16.15 -9.50 12.51
C PRO A 255 -17.17 -8.43 12.96
N GLU A 256 -17.61 -8.43 14.23
CA GLU A 256 -18.54 -7.40 14.71
C GLU A 256 -17.91 -6.01 14.67
N LYS A 257 -16.59 -5.88 14.89
CA LYS A 257 -15.89 -4.59 14.77
C LYS A 257 -16.02 -3.97 13.38
N VAL A 258 -16.07 -4.80 12.33
CA VAL A 258 -16.23 -4.33 10.94
C VAL A 258 -17.70 -4.00 10.66
N ARG A 259 -18.63 -4.84 11.12
CA ARG A 259 -20.08 -4.60 10.98
C ARG A 259 -20.56 -3.34 11.69
N GLU A 260 -19.96 -3.04 12.83
CA GLU A 260 -20.25 -1.84 13.63
C GLU A 260 -19.42 -0.61 13.19
N PHE A 261 -18.54 -0.76 12.20
CA PHE A 261 -17.69 0.32 11.74
C PHE A 261 -18.53 1.42 11.09
N ASN A 262 -18.40 2.65 11.60
CA ASN A 262 -19.25 3.77 11.25
C ASN A 262 -18.70 4.66 10.13
N LYS A 263 -17.60 4.24 9.48
CA LYS A 263 -16.99 4.93 8.33
C LYS A 263 -17.26 4.14 7.06
N GLU A 264 -17.25 4.83 5.92
CA GLU A 264 -17.44 4.21 4.62
C GLU A 264 -16.28 3.26 4.28
N LEU A 265 -16.62 2.07 3.82
CA LEU A 265 -15.73 1.08 3.22
C LEU A 265 -16.30 0.70 1.85
N LYS A 266 -15.46 0.71 0.83
CA LYS A 266 -15.85 0.46 -0.57
C LYS A 266 -15.45 -0.92 -1.06
N TYR A 267 -14.47 -1.55 -0.41
CA TYR A 267 -13.95 -2.87 -0.77
C TYR A 267 -13.89 -3.83 0.42
N TYR A 268 -13.36 -3.37 1.55
CA TYR A 268 -13.14 -4.21 2.72
C TYR A 268 -14.44 -4.43 3.49
N ASP A 269 -14.72 -5.68 3.84
CA ASP A 269 -15.74 -6.09 4.80
C ASP A 269 -15.23 -7.31 5.60
N GLU A 270 -16.06 -7.85 6.51
CA GLU A 270 -15.66 -8.97 7.34
C GLU A 270 -15.47 -10.29 6.56
N GLU A 271 -16.17 -10.47 5.43
CA GLU A 271 -16.07 -11.66 4.60
C GLU A 271 -14.82 -11.59 3.72
N VAL A 272 -14.57 -10.43 3.11
CA VAL A 272 -13.37 -10.11 2.34
C VAL A 272 -12.13 -10.26 3.20
N HIS A 273 -12.16 -9.84 4.47
CA HIS A 273 -11.07 -10.06 5.42
C HIS A 273 -10.66 -11.54 5.44
N VAL A 274 -11.59 -12.42 5.80
CA VAL A 274 -11.32 -13.87 5.94
C VAL A 274 -10.99 -14.51 4.59
N ALA A 275 -11.71 -14.12 3.54
CA ALA A 275 -11.52 -14.64 2.19
C ALA A 275 -10.13 -14.28 1.61
N SER A 276 -9.57 -13.12 1.96
CA SER A 276 -8.27 -12.68 1.44
C SER A 276 -7.11 -13.61 1.83
N PHE A 277 -7.22 -14.33 2.95
CA PHE A 277 -6.26 -15.35 3.39
C PHE A 277 -6.48 -16.73 2.73
N SER A 278 -7.53 -16.90 1.93
CA SER A 278 -7.81 -18.14 1.20
C SER A 278 -7.01 -18.23 -0.09
N LEU A 279 -5.72 -18.56 0.06
CA LEU A 279 -4.79 -18.55 -1.06
C LEU A 279 -5.06 -19.69 -2.09
N PRO A 280 -4.94 -19.40 -3.40
CA PRO A 280 -4.92 -20.42 -4.46
C PRO A 280 -3.81 -21.45 -4.25
N VAL A 281 -4.03 -22.66 -4.78
CA VAL A 281 -3.10 -23.80 -4.60
C VAL A 281 -1.69 -23.48 -5.10
N PHE A 282 -1.55 -22.74 -6.21
CA PHE A 282 -0.23 -22.40 -6.74
C PHE A 282 0.52 -21.44 -5.82
N VAL A 283 -0.16 -20.44 -5.23
CA VAL A 283 0.42 -19.50 -4.28
C VAL A 283 0.87 -20.23 -3.02
N LYS A 284 0.02 -21.13 -2.48
CA LYS A 284 0.38 -21.98 -1.34
C LYS A 284 1.69 -22.72 -1.60
N LYS A 285 1.88 -23.29 -2.80
CA LYS A 285 3.13 -23.98 -3.18
C LYS A 285 4.34 -23.07 -3.27
N LEU A 286 4.16 -21.79 -3.65
CA LEU A 286 5.27 -20.82 -3.72
C LEU A 286 5.81 -20.44 -2.35
N ILE A 287 4.93 -20.40 -1.33
CA ILE A 287 5.25 -20.00 0.04
C ILE A 287 5.42 -21.17 1.02
N SER A 288 5.37 -22.41 0.50
CA SER A 288 5.61 -23.63 1.27
C SER A 288 7.09 -23.81 1.63
#